data_AF-A0A7S0S1X6-F1
#
_entry.id   AF-A0A7S0S1X6-F1
#
_cell.length_a   1.000
_cell.length_b   1.000
_cell.length_c   1.000
_cell.angle_alpha   90.00
_cell.angle_beta   90.00
_cell.angle_gamma   90.00
#
_symmetry.space_group_name_H-M   'P 1'
#
loop_
_entity.id
_entity.type
_entity.pdbx_description
1 polymer ?
#
loop_
_entity_poly.entity_id
_entity_poly.type
_entity_poly.pdbx_seq_one_letter_code
_entity_poly.pdbx_strand_id
1 'polypeptide(L)'
;AYIGATMACMHAMRPEELCSMAWAAGKLRMQPGQAWLEQLMQVSEPMLASLHPMQLSQLVQALGKLGAKPRPEYMAAVLLASQAQLSVLWPRALVALLTGVAQMGGP
;
A
#
# COMPACT_ATOMS: atom_id res chain seq x y z
N ALA A 1 -1.16 22.82 -2.36
CA ALA A 1 -1.41 21.52 -3.03
C ALA A 1 -0.86 20.39 -2.15
N TYR A 2 -1.69 19.78 -1.29
CA TYR A 2 -1.24 18.73 -0.34
C TYR A 2 -0.62 17.49 -1.04
N ILE A 3 -1.05 17.19 -2.27
CA ILE A 3 -0.51 16.09 -3.08
C ILE A 3 0.96 16.35 -3.48
N GLY A 4 1.30 17.58 -3.87
CA GLY A 4 2.67 17.92 -4.27
C GLY A 4 3.66 17.87 -3.10
N ALA A 5 3.23 18.31 -1.91
CA ALA A 5 4.05 18.25 -0.70
C ALA A 5 4.27 16.81 -0.24
N THR A 6 3.24 15.96 -0.27
CA THR A 6 3.38 14.53 0.06
C THR A 6 4.29 13.80 -0.92
N MET A 7 4.18 14.11 -2.22
CA MET A 7 5.02 13.52 -3.27
C MET A 7 6.52 13.85 -3.09
N ALA A 8 6.85 15.09 -2.71
CA ALA A 8 8.26 15.47 -2.46
C ALA A 8 8.85 14.74 -1.24
N CYS A 9 8.03 14.49 -0.21
CA CYS A 9 8.51 13.90 1.03
C CYS A 9 8.49 12.36 1.06
N MET A 10 7.83 11.67 0.11
CA MET A 10 7.72 10.19 0.12
C MET A 10 9.05 9.47 0.28
N HIS A 11 10.10 9.92 -0.44
CA HIS A 11 11.41 9.28 -0.42
C HIS A 11 12.17 9.47 0.90
N ALA A 12 11.77 10.46 1.70
CA ALA A 12 12.38 10.78 3.00
C ALA A 12 11.60 10.18 4.19
N MET A 13 10.42 9.60 3.94
CA MET A 13 9.57 9.03 4.98
C MET A 13 10.09 7.65 5.43
N ARG A 14 9.97 7.39 6.74
CA ARG A 14 10.11 6.03 7.27
C ARG A 14 8.98 5.14 6.75
N PRO A 15 9.17 3.81 6.68
CA PRO A 15 8.14 2.91 6.15
C PRO A 15 6.79 3.06 6.86
N GLU A 16 6.81 3.28 8.17
CA GLU A 16 5.59 3.47 8.97
C GLU A 16 4.85 4.77 8.61
N GLU A 17 5.61 5.84 8.32
CA GLU A 17 5.07 7.14 7.92
C GLU A 17 4.46 7.06 6.52
N LEU A 18 5.11 6.33 5.61
CA LEU A 18 4.63 6.08 4.26
C LEU A 18 3.29 5.30 4.27
N CYS A 19 3.21 4.22 5.06
CA CYS A 19 1.97 3.46 5.24
C CYS A 19 0.85 4.31 5.85
N SER A 20 1.18 5.11 6.88
CA SER A 20 0.21 6.00 7.54
C SER A 20 -0.31 7.08 6.58
N MET A 21 0.58 7.65 5.77
CA MET A 21 0.24 8.62 4.73
C MET A 21 -0.68 7.99 3.67
N ALA A 22 -0.35 6.79 3.16
CA ALA A 22 -1.18 6.08 2.19
C ALA A 22 -2.58 5.78 2.77
N TRP A 23 -2.64 5.29 4.00
CA TRP A 23 -3.90 5.05 4.71
C TRP A 23 -4.73 6.33 4.87
N ALA A 24 -4.10 7.44 5.27
CA ALA A 24 -4.75 8.74 5.40
C ALA A 24 -5.29 9.23 4.05
N ALA A 25 -4.51 9.10 2.98
CA ALA A 25 -4.94 9.46 1.62
C ALA A 25 -6.17 8.64 1.17
N GLY A 26 -6.17 7.33 1.43
CA GLY A 26 -7.30 6.46 1.14
C GLY A 26 -8.54 6.75 2.01
N LYS A 27 -8.35 7.15 3.28
CA LYS A 27 -9.44 7.55 4.19
C LYS A 27 -10.06 8.88 3.79
N LEU A 28 -9.23 9.83 3.37
CA LEU A 28 -9.65 11.13 2.86
C LEU A 28 -10.24 11.05 1.43
N ARG A 29 -10.25 9.84 0.82
CA ARG A 29 -10.68 9.61 -0.57
C ARG A 29 -10.02 10.61 -1.53
N MET A 30 -8.75 10.89 -1.29
CA MET A 30 -7.97 11.74 -2.18
C MET A 30 -7.94 11.09 -3.56
N GLN A 31 -7.87 11.91 -4.60
CA GLN A 31 -7.58 11.44 -5.96
C GLN A 31 -6.17 11.88 -6.36
N PRO A 32 -5.13 11.27 -5.77
CA PRO A 32 -3.78 11.46 -6.27
C PRO A 32 -3.72 10.88 -7.69
N GLY A 33 -3.26 11.67 -8.65
CA GLY A 33 -3.09 11.22 -10.03
C GLY A 33 -2.14 10.01 -10.11
N GLN A 34 -2.10 9.34 -11.27
CA GLN A 34 -1.33 8.11 -11.45
C GLN A 34 0.14 8.22 -11.04
N ALA A 35 0.80 9.35 -11.33
CA ALA A 35 2.20 9.57 -10.97
C ALA A 35 2.47 9.44 -9.45
N TRP A 36 1.53 9.89 -8.61
CA TRP A 36 1.67 9.78 -7.16
C TRP A 36 1.50 8.33 -6.69
N LEU A 37 0.61 7.57 -7.33
CA LEU A 37 0.40 6.15 -7.03
C LEU A 37 1.61 5.31 -7.47
N GLU A 38 2.15 5.59 -8.64
CA GLU A 38 3.38 4.95 -9.15
C GLU A 38 4.56 5.21 -8.22
N GLN A 39 4.73 6.46 -7.80
CA GLN A 39 5.80 6.82 -6.89
C GLN A 39 5.63 6.17 -5.51
N LEU A 40 4.39 6.12 -4.98
CA LEU A 40 4.11 5.41 -3.73
C LEU A 40 4.51 3.93 -3.83
N MET A 41 4.13 3.26 -4.93
CA MET A 41 4.48 1.86 -5.16
C MET A 41 5.99 1.65 -5.29
N GLN A 42 6.67 2.52 -6.05
CA GLN A 42 8.13 2.44 -6.24
C GLN A 42 8.90 2.61 -4.92
N VAL A 43 8.44 3.51 -4.05
CA VAL A 43 9.08 3.73 -2.74
C VAL A 43 8.75 2.60 -1.77
N SER A 44 7.53 2.06 -1.79
CA SER A 44 7.13 1.00 -0.86
C SER A 44 7.64 -0.38 -1.23
N GLU A 45 7.86 -0.68 -2.51
CA GLU A 45 8.29 -1.99 -3.04
C GLU A 45 9.49 -2.61 -2.28
N PRO A 46 10.65 -1.93 -2.11
CA PRO A 46 11.79 -2.51 -1.39
C PRO A 46 11.50 -2.74 0.10
N MET A 47 10.49 -2.10 0.66
CA MET A 47 10.16 -2.15 2.08
C MET A 47 9.13 -3.24 2.40
N LEU A 48 8.38 -3.73 1.39
CA LEU A 48 7.24 -4.64 1.58
C LEU A 48 7.56 -5.85 2.46
N ALA A 49 8.72 -6.47 2.25
CA ALA A 49 9.15 -7.65 3.02
C ALA A 49 9.43 -7.36 4.51
N SER A 50 9.74 -6.11 4.84
CA SER A 50 10.07 -5.65 6.20
C SER A 50 8.88 -5.02 6.94
N LEU A 51 7.77 -4.75 6.24
CA LEU A 51 6.60 -4.13 6.84
C LEU A 51 5.92 -5.07 7.84
N HIS A 52 5.45 -4.49 8.94
CA HIS A 52 4.60 -5.20 9.89
C HIS A 52 3.27 -5.59 9.22
N PRO A 53 2.62 -6.71 9.60
CA PRO A 53 1.39 -7.17 8.94
C PRO A 53 0.27 -6.12 8.88
N MET A 54 0.17 -5.31 9.94
CA MET A 54 -0.80 -4.21 9.99
C MET A 54 -0.47 -3.09 9.00
N GLN A 55 0.81 -2.75 8.82
CA GLN A 55 1.27 -1.73 7.87
C GLN A 55 1.07 -2.17 6.43
N LEU A 56 1.38 -3.44 6.13
CA LEU A 56 1.14 -4.06 4.83
C LEU A 56 -0.35 -4.04 4.47
N SER A 57 -1.21 -4.45 5.40
CA SER A 57 -2.67 -4.43 5.23
C SER A 57 -3.21 -3.01 4.98
N GLN A 58 -2.71 -2.01 5.72
CA GLN A 58 -3.08 -0.61 5.54
C GLN A 58 -2.68 -0.07 4.16
N LEU A 59 -1.44 -0.35 3.73
CA LEU A 59 -0.91 0.08 2.43
C LEU A 59 -1.73 -0.55 1.28
N VAL A 60 -1.95 -1.85 1.33
CA VAL A 60 -2.71 -2.60 0.32
C VAL A 60 -4.16 -2.11 0.22
N GLN A 61 -4.81 -1.90 1.37
CA GLN A 61 -6.16 -1.35 1.39
C GLN A 61 -6.21 0.10 0.88
N ALA A 62 -5.20 0.92 1.18
CA ALA A 62 -5.12 2.28 0.68
C ALA A 62 -4.98 2.30 -0.84
N LEU A 63 -4.07 1.50 -1.39
CA LEU A 63 -3.86 1.37 -2.83
C LEU A 63 -5.14 0.93 -3.55
N GLY A 64 -5.86 -0.06 -3.01
CA GLY A 64 -7.16 -0.49 -3.53
C GLY A 64 -8.22 0.64 -3.52
N LYS A 65 -8.32 1.39 -2.42
CA LYS A 65 -9.26 2.53 -2.31
C LYS A 65 -8.93 3.69 -3.23
N LEU A 66 -7.65 3.90 -3.50
CA LEU A 66 -7.17 4.96 -4.39
C LEU A 66 -7.22 4.53 -5.87
N GLY A 67 -7.63 3.29 -6.17
CA GLY A 67 -7.74 2.78 -7.53
C GLY A 67 -6.38 2.55 -8.21
N ALA A 68 -5.34 2.24 -7.43
CA ALA A 68 -4.03 1.91 -7.97
C ALA A 68 -4.12 0.64 -8.83
N LYS A 69 -3.44 0.66 -9.98
CA LYS A 69 -3.24 -0.50 -10.85
C LYS A 69 -1.77 -0.91 -10.76
N PRO A 70 -1.40 -1.73 -9.76
CA PRO A 70 -0.03 -2.19 -9.60
C PRO A 70 0.39 -3.09 -10.77
N ARG A 71 1.69 -3.11 -11.05
CA ARG A 71 2.29 -4.05 -11.98
C ARG A 71 2.25 -5.48 -11.38
N PRO A 72 2.22 -6.54 -12.21
CA PRO A 72 2.17 -7.92 -11.71
C PRO A 72 3.30 -8.27 -10.73
N GLU A 73 4.49 -7.70 -10.93
CA GLU A 73 5.66 -7.93 -10.08
C GLU A 73 5.44 -7.36 -8.67
N TYR A 74 4.86 -6.16 -8.58
CA TYR A 74 4.51 -5.54 -7.30
C TYR A 74 3.43 -6.35 -6.58
N MET A 75 2.42 -6.84 -7.31
CA MET A 75 1.40 -7.71 -6.75
C MET A 75 2.00 -9.00 -6.18
N ALA A 76 2.93 -9.62 -6.91
CA ALA A 76 3.65 -10.81 -6.44
C ALA A 76 4.45 -10.52 -5.16
N ALA A 77 5.14 -9.38 -5.08
CA ALA A 77 5.87 -8.97 -3.89
C ALA A 77 4.95 -8.77 -2.67
N VAL A 78 3.79 -8.13 -2.86
CA VAL A 78 2.77 -7.98 -1.81
C VAL A 78 2.26 -9.34 -1.35
N LEU A 79 1.93 -10.25 -2.27
CA LEU A 79 1.46 -11.60 -1.93
C LEU A 79 2.52 -12.42 -1.19
N LEU A 80 3.78 -12.31 -1.58
CA LEU A 80 4.88 -13.01 -0.94
C LEU A 80 5.13 -12.49 0.48
N ALA A 81 5.13 -11.16 0.66
CA ALA A 81 5.23 -10.53 1.99
C ALA A 81 4.03 -10.92 2.88
N SER A 82 2.84 -11.00 2.31
CA SER A 82 1.63 -11.44 3.01
C SER A 82 1.73 -12.89 3.45
N GLN A 83 2.18 -13.78 2.57
CA GLN A 83 2.34 -15.22 2.85
C GLN A 83 3.33 -15.50 3.97
N ALA A 84 4.46 -14.80 3.99
CA ALA A 84 5.45 -14.91 5.07
C ALA A 84 4.87 -14.55 6.45
N GLN A 85 3.80 -13.75 6.47
CA GLN A 85 3.18 -13.21 7.66
C GLN A 85 1.80 -13.83 7.97
N LEU A 86 1.31 -14.78 7.15
CA LEU A 86 -0.01 -15.42 7.29
C LEU A 86 -0.20 -16.11 8.64
N SER A 87 0.86 -16.68 9.21
CA SER A 87 0.84 -17.34 10.52
C SER A 87 0.68 -16.35 11.69
N VAL A 88 0.97 -15.06 11.46
CA VAL A 88 0.94 -13.99 12.46
C VAL A 88 -0.20 -12.99 12.19
N LEU A 89 -0.85 -13.09 11.03
CA LEU A 89 -1.92 -12.20 10.58
C LEU A 89 -3.22 -12.46 11.36
N TRP A 90 -3.71 -11.42 12.02
CA TRP A 90 -5.01 -11.45 12.69
C TRP A 90 -6.16 -11.43 11.65
N PRO A 91 -7.34 -12.00 11.95
CA PRO A 91 -8.44 -12.14 10.99
C PRO A 91 -8.85 -10.84 10.28
N ARG A 92 -8.82 -9.70 11.00
CA ARG A 92 -9.14 -8.39 10.41
C ARG A 92 -8.12 -7.91 9.39
N ALA A 93 -6.83 -8.16 9.65
CA ALA A 93 -5.76 -7.75 8.76
C ALA A 93 -5.78 -8.57 7.46
N LEU A 94 -6.14 -9.86 7.56
CA LEU A 94 -6.33 -10.75 6.42
C LEU A 94 -7.46 -10.28 5.50
N VAL A 95 -8.64 -9.96 6.07
CA VAL A 95 -9.79 -9.47 5.28
C VAL A 95 -9.45 -8.16 4.56
N ALA A 96 -8.79 -7.23 5.25
CA ALA A 96 -8.39 -5.95 4.65
C ALA A 96 -7.37 -6.13 3.52
N LEU A 97 -6.46 -7.10 3.65
CA LEU A 97 -5.47 -7.42 2.63
C LEU A 97 -6.13 -8.06 1.40
N LEU A 98 -6.98 -9.08 1.60
CA LEU A 98 -7.73 -9.74 0.53
C LEU A 98 -8.63 -8.77 -0.23
N THR A 99 -9.30 -7.87 0.48
CA THR A 99 -10.18 -6.86 -0.14
C THR A 99 -9.37 -5.84 -0.95
N GLY A 100 -8.21 -5.42 -0.46
CA GLY A 100 -7.34 -4.50 -1.20
C GLY A 100 -6.76 -5.13 -2.46
N VAL A 101 -6.30 -6.38 -2.38
CA VAL A 101 -5.84 -7.15 -3.57
C VAL A 101 -6.97 -7.30 -4.59
N ALA A 102 -8.19 -7.65 -4.16
CA ALA A 102 -9.34 -7.75 -5.06
C ALA A 102 -9.68 -6.42 -5.76
N GLN A 103 -9.53 -5.29 -5.07
CA GLN A 103 -9.79 -3.96 -5.64
C GLN A 103 -8.72 -3.49 -6.65
N MET A 104 -7.48 -3.99 -6.53
CA MET A 104 -6.37 -3.66 -7.42
C MET A 104 -6.33 -4.48 -8.71
N GLY A 105 -7.32 -5.37 -8.91
CA GLY A 105 -7.35 -6.34 -10.00
C GLY A 105 -6.74 -7.65 -9.54
N GLY A 106 -7.57 -8.48 -8.90
CA GLY A 106 -7.33 -9.92 -8.89
C GLY A 106 -7.43 -10.48 -10.32
N PRO A 107 -6.81 -11.64 -10.60
CA PRO A 107 -7.01 -12.34 -11.87
C PRO A 107 -8.48 -12.63 -12.16
#